data_AF-A0ABD5Q192-F1
#
_entry.id   AF-A0ABD5Q192-F1
#
_cell.length_a   1.000
_cell.length_b   1.000
_cell.length_c   1.000
_cell.angle_alpha   90.00
_cell.angle_beta   90.00
_cell.angle_gamma   90.00
#
_symmetry.space_group_name_H-M   'P 1'
#
loop_
_entity.id
_entity.type
_entity.pdbx_description
1 polymer ?
#
loop_
_entity_poly.entity_id
_entity_poly.type
_entity_poly.pdbx_seq_one_letter_code
_entity_poly.pdbx_strand_id
1 'polypeptide(L)'
;MVPTPLFRPDEFFAERAPNLNLARAAAVVLVVALVSTAVVGAFGWTLAQRLTATAEIPNEQRPPDWVCENEAGTEAEEMVQQGCDEPEQKTVVVGDLLWSAFTERLPLVFVGVLLGWPLVALGLHVASALMGGRGSFLDTLAVAGWGMLPSAVQAVVGFGFMYAALGGIDLAASDPEMLASQIRSLSQRVRGDTVALSLAGACWQGYVWTFGLKRARDLSTGGAAVAGGGVAFVGFLLSAF
;
A
#
# COMPACT_ATOMS: atom_id res chain seq x y z
N MET A 1 -12.16 5.57 24.73
CA MET A 1 -12.11 4.08 24.71
C MET A 1 -10.71 3.70 24.25
N VAL A 2 -9.93 3.00 25.06
CA VAL A 2 -8.56 2.58 24.65
C VAL A 2 -8.69 1.52 23.55
N PRO A 3 -7.89 1.57 22.46
CA PRO A 3 -7.89 0.53 21.43
C PRO A 3 -7.36 -0.80 22.00
N THR A 4 -8.22 -1.53 22.71
CA THR A 4 -7.89 -2.80 23.37
C THR A 4 -7.27 -3.84 22.43
N PRO A 5 -7.69 -4.06 21.17
CA PRO A 5 -7.03 -5.05 20.31
C PRO A 5 -5.59 -4.70 19.96
N LEU A 6 -5.22 -3.41 19.99
CA LEU A 6 -3.88 -2.95 19.62
C LEU A 6 -2.90 -2.95 20.79
N PHE A 7 -3.36 -2.54 21.97
CA PHE A 7 -2.49 -2.32 23.14
C PHE A 7 -2.66 -3.37 24.23
N ARG A 8 -3.79 -4.10 24.24
CA ARG A 8 -4.08 -5.17 25.19
C ARG A 8 -4.74 -6.37 24.49
N PRO A 9 -4.08 -6.95 23.46
CA PRO A 9 -4.65 -8.02 22.68
C PRO A 9 -5.01 -9.25 23.54
N ASP A 10 -4.24 -9.57 24.60
CA ASP A 10 -4.57 -10.72 25.46
C ASP A 10 -5.94 -10.58 26.13
N GLU A 11 -6.24 -9.42 26.71
CA GLU A 11 -7.55 -9.12 27.31
C GLU A 11 -8.64 -9.16 26.23
N PHE A 12 -8.42 -8.48 25.11
CA PHE A 12 -9.38 -8.40 24.01
C PHE A 12 -9.79 -9.78 23.48
N PHE A 13 -8.82 -10.66 23.24
CA PHE A 13 -9.06 -12.00 22.70
C PHE A 13 -9.52 -12.99 23.77
N ALA A 14 -9.12 -12.84 25.04
CA ALA A 14 -9.61 -13.68 26.13
C ALA A 14 -11.13 -13.58 26.31
N GLU A 15 -11.71 -12.40 26.09
CA GLU A 15 -13.16 -12.17 26.17
C GLU A 15 -13.95 -12.70 24.97
N ARG A 16 -13.28 -12.98 23.85
CA ARG A 16 -13.94 -13.20 22.54
C ARG A 16 -13.60 -14.53 21.87
N ALA A 17 -12.58 -15.24 22.36
CA ALA A 17 -12.17 -16.53 21.84
C ALA A 17 -12.53 -17.66 22.82
N PRO A 18 -12.93 -18.85 22.33
CA PRO A 18 -13.16 -19.19 20.92
C PRO A 18 -14.47 -18.58 20.36
N ASN A 19 -14.66 -18.59 19.02
CA ASN A 19 -15.81 -18.03 18.27
C ASN A 19 -15.72 -16.53 17.98
N LEU A 20 -14.59 -16.11 17.41
CA LEU A 20 -14.43 -14.72 16.98
C LEU A 20 -15.43 -14.37 15.87
N ASN A 21 -16.04 -13.19 15.97
CA ASN A 21 -16.98 -12.70 14.96
C ASN A 21 -16.23 -12.28 13.68
N LEU A 22 -16.30 -13.12 12.65
CA LEU A 22 -15.64 -12.90 11.38
C LEU A 22 -16.13 -11.63 10.67
N ALA A 23 -17.40 -11.26 10.78
CA ALA A 23 -17.93 -10.05 10.15
C ALA A 23 -17.29 -8.78 10.74
N ARG A 24 -16.99 -8.77 12.05
CA ARG A 24 -16.25 -7.67 12.67
C ARG A 24 -14.81 -7.61 12.18
N ALA A 25 -14.14 -8.75 12.05
CA ALA A 25 -12.79 -8.79 11.49
C ALA A 25 -12.76 -8.35 10.02
N ALA A 26 -13.74 -8.77 9.20
CA ALA A 26 -13.89 -8.32 7.82
C ALA A 26 -14.11 -6.80 7.73
N ALA A 27 -14.94 -6.22 8.63
CA ALA A 27 -15.12 -4.77 8.70
C ALA A 27 -13.81 -4.04 9.04
N VAL A 28 -13.01 -4.59 9.96
CA VAL A 28 -11.67 -4.05 10.27
C VAL A 28 -10.76 -4.10 9.04
N VAL A 29 -10.71 -5.23 8.33
CA VAL A 29 -9.90 -5.39 7.13
C VAL A 29 -10.34 -4.43 6.02
N LEU A 30 -11.65 -4.22 5.86
CA LEU A 30 -12.19 -3.23 4.92
C LEU A 30 -11.71 -1.81 5.27
N VAL A 31 -11.75 -1.44 6.55
CA VAL A 31 -11.22 -0.15 7.01
C VAL A 31 -9.72 -0.04 6.73
N VAL A 32 -8.94 -1.09 7.01
CA VAL A 32 -7.50 -1.11 6.69
C VAL A 32 -7.27 -0.95 5.19
N ALA A 33 -8.03 -1.63 4.34
CA ALA A 33 -7.91 -1.52 2.89
C ALA A 33 -8.22 -0.08 2.40
N LEU A 34 -9.29 0.53 2.91
CA LEU A 34 -9.65 1.91 2.61
C LEU A 34 -8.57 2.90 3.05
N VAL A 35 -8.09 2.77 4.29
CA VAL A 35 -7.04 3.65 4.84
C VAL A 35 -5.74 3.51 4.04
N SER A 36 -5.27 2.29 3.78
CA SER A 36 -4.06 2.07 2.99
C SER A 36 -4.19 2.64 1.57
N THR A 37 -5.34 2.45 0.93
CA THR A 37 -5.60 3.00 -0.42
C THR A 37 -5.63 4.53 -0.40
N ALA A 38 -6.29 5.12 0.59
CA ALA A 38 -6.34 6.57 0.75
C ALA A 38 -4.95 7.16 1.03
N VAL A 39 -4.12 6.48 1.82
CA VAL A 39 -2.74 6.89 2.09
C VAL A 39 -1.88 6.86 0.83
N VAL A 40 -1.96 5.78 0.03
CA VAL A 40 -1.24 5.70 -1.26
C VAL A 40 -1.73 6.77 -2.23
N GLY A 41 -3.04 7.02 -2.29
CA GLY A 41 -3.62 8.10 -3.07
C GLY A 41 -3.11 9.47 -2.61
N ALA A 42 -3.10 9.73 -1.30
CA ALA A 42 -2.60 10.98 -0.74
C ALA A 42 -1.10 11.18 -1.03
N PHE A 43 -0.29 10.11 -1.00
CA PHE A 43 1.11 10.15 -1.42
C PHE A 43 1.23 10.58 -2.89
N GLY A 44 0.53 9.88 -3.80
CA GLY A 44 0.58 10.18 -5.24
C GLY A 44 0.10 11.60 -5.56
N TRP A 45 -0.99 12.02 -4.93
CA TRP A 45 -1.54 13.37 -5.06
C TRP A 45 -0.56 14.45 -4.60
N THR A 46 0.05 14.24 -3.42
CA THR A 46 1.02 15.21 -2.87
C THR A 46 2.22 15.35 -3.79
N LEU A 47 2.74 14.24 -4.33
CA LEU A 47 3.89 14.28 -5.23
C LEU A 47 3.54 14.93 -6.57
N ALA A 48 2.35 14.63 -7.12
CA ALA A 48 1.84 15.25 -8.35
C ALA A 48 1.74 16.78 -8.22
N GLN A 49 1.23 17.30 -7.09
CA GLN A 49 1.13 18.75 -6.85
C GLN A 49 2.49 19.45 -6.77
N ARG A 50 3.56 18.73 -6.45
CA ARG A 50 4.92 19.30 -6.33
C ARG A 50 5.70 19.25 -7.65
N LEU A 51 5.26 18.45 -8.62
CA LEU A 51 5.93 18.27 -9.91
C LEU A 51 5.21 19.07 -11.02
N THR A 52 5.53 20.36 -11.10
CA THR A 52 4.94 21.28 -12.10
C THR A 52 5.72 21.33 -13.42
N ALA A 53 6.79 20.54 -13.57
CA ALA A 53 7.54 20.47 -14.81
C ALA A 53 6.65 19.98 -15.95
N THR A 54 6.86 20.55 -17.14
CA THR A 54 6.15 20.16 -18.36
C THR A 54 7.07 19.32 -19.24
N ALA A 55 6.50 18.29 -19.87
CA ALA A 55 7.18 17.48 -20.87
C ALA A 55 6.37 17.48 -22.16
N GLU A 56 7.05 17.47 -23.31
CA GLU A 56 6.42 17.23 -24.60
C GLU A 56 6.34 15.72 -24.82
N ILE A 57 5.12 15.22 -25.03
CA ILE A 57 4.87 13.83 -25.36
C ILE A 57 4.16 13.73 -26.71
N PRO A 58 4.35 12.63 -27.48
CA PRO A 58 3.64 12.42 -28.72
C PRO A 58 2.13 12.48 -28.52
N ASN A 59 1.43 13.21 -29.37
CA ASN A 59 -0.01 13.36 -29.28
C ASN A 59 -0.71 12.15 -29.90
N GLU A 60 -1.11 11.18 -29.06
CA GLU A 60 -1.83 9.98 -29.50
C GLU A 60 -3.21 10.28 -30.14
N GLN A 61 -3.74 11.50 -29.97
CA GLN A 61 -4.98 11.93 -30.62
C GLN A 61 -4.78 12.33 -32.08
N ARG A 62 -3.53 12.56 -32.52
CA ARG A 62 -3.19 12.83 -33.92
C ARG A 62 -2.93 11.49 -34.63
N PRO A 63 -3.56 11.23 -35.80
CA PRO A 63 -3.22 10.07 -36.61
C PRO A 63 -1.73 10.07 -37.01
N PRO A 64 -1.14 8.89 -37.29
CA PRO A 64 0.25 8.80 -37.74
C PRO A 64 0.50 9.56 -39.04
N ASP A 65 1.73 10.01 -39.29
CA ASP A 65 2.07 10.83 -40.47
C ASP A 65 1.64 10.18 -41.80
N TRP A 66 1.81 8.86 -41.93
CA TRP A 66 1.40 8.13 -43.13
C TRP A 66 -0.11 8.19 -43.41
N VAL A 67 -0.95 8.53 -42.43
CA VAL A 67 -2.39 8.74 -42.59
C VAL A 67 -2.67 10.19 -43.03
N CYS A 68 -1.99 11.15 -42.41
CA CYS A 68 -2.16 12.58 -42.65
C CYS A 68 -1.51 13.07 -43.96
N GLU A 69 -0.52 12.35 -44.48
CA GLU A 69 0.20 12.67 -45.72
C GLU A 69 -0.51 12.14 -46.99
N ASN A 70 -1.51 11.27 -46.87
CA ASN A 70 -2.25 10.75 -48.04
C ASN A 70 -3.34 11.73 -48.48
N GLU A 71 -3.61 11.84 -49.79
CA GLU A 71 -4.78 12.59 -50.27
C GLU A 71 -6.06 11.79 -50.02
N ALA A 72 -7.04 12.37 -49.31
CA ALA A 72 -8.36 11.78 -49.16
C ALA A 72 -9.15 11.92 -50.48
N GLY A 73 -9.54 10.80 -51.07
CA GLY A 73 -10.38 10.74 -52.28
C GLY A 73 -11.83 10.35 -52.01
N THR A 74 -12.16 10.00 -50.76
CA THR A 74 -13.48 9.53 -50.33
C THR A 74 -13.87 10.07 -48.95
N GLU A 75 -15.17 10.15 -48.65
CA GLU A 75 -15.69 10.59 -47.34
C GLU A 75 -15.17 9.71 -46.17
N ALA A 76 -14.90 8.42 -46.44
CA ALA A 76 -14.33 7.52 -45.45
C ALA A 76 -12.88 7.87 -45.11
N GLU A 77 -12.09 8.36 -46.07
CA GLU A 77 -10.70 8.79 -45.85
C GLU A 77 -10.64 10.13 -45.11
N GLU A 78 -11.56 11.06 -45.41
CA GLU A 78 -11.70 12.31 -44.64
C GLU A 78 -12.02 12.06 -43.16
N MET A 79 -12.85 11.05 -42.87
CA MET A 79 -13.12 10.65 -41.48
C MET A 79 -11.89 10.09 -40.76
N VAL A 80 -10.98 9.44 -41.48
CA VAL A 80 -9.74 8.86 -40.92
C VAL A 80 -8.65 9.92 -40.73
N GLN A 81 -8.72 11.05 -41.46
CA GLN A 81 -7.83 12.20 -41.32
C GLN A 81 -8.29 13.23 -40.27
N GLN A 82 -9.41 12.98 -39.58
CA GLN A 82 -9.81 13.82 -38.46
C GLN A 82 -8.70 13.88 -37.40
N GLY A 83 -8.32 15.09 -37.01
CA GLY A 83 -7.26 15.31 -36.02
C GLY A 83 -5.85 15.47 -36.60
N CYS A 84 -5.67 15.45 -37.92
CA CYS A 84 -4.36 15.76 -38.54
C CYS A 84 -3.90 17.22 -38.33
N ASP A 85 -4.83 18.13 -38.00
CA ASP A 85 -4.56 19.53 -37.64
C ASP A 85 -4.04 19.71 -36.20
N GLU A 86 -4.14 18.67 -35.37
CA GLU A 86 -3.60 18.69 -34.01
C GLU A 86 -2.06 18.69 -34.04
N PRO A 87 -1.38 19.31 -33.07
CA PRO A 87 0.08 19.31 -33.01
C PRO A 87 0.62 17.89 -32.76
N GLU A 88 1.79 17.58 -33.34
CA GLU A 88 2.45 16.28 -33.20
C GLU A 88 2.85 15.96 -31.75
N GLN A 89 3.18 17.01 -30.99
CA GLN A 89 3.58 16.94 -29.61
C GLN A 89 2.59 17.71 -28.75
N LYS A 90 2.21 17.13 -27.62
CA LYS A 90 1.38 17.76 -26.60
C LYS A 90 2.23 18.04 -25.38
N THR A 91 2.23 19.29 -24.93
CA THR A 91 2.82 19.66 -23.64
C THR A 91 1.91 19.18 -22.51
N VAL A 92 2.42 18.30 -21.65
CA VAL A 92 1.70 17.80 -20.48
C VAL A 92 2.46 18.10 -19.20
N VAL A 93 1.71 18.34 -18.12
CA VAL A 93 2.30 18.51 -16.79
C VAL A 93 2.68 17.13 -16.26
N VAL A 94 3.94 16.96 -15.86
CA VAL A 94 4.47 15.68 -15.37
C VAL A 94 3.69 15.21 -14.13
N GLY A 95 3.21 16.13 -13.31
CA GLY A 95 2.32 15.84 -12.18
C GLY A 95 1.02 15.11 -12.58
N ASP A 96 0.41 15.46 -13.71
CA ASP A 96 -0.83 14.84 -14.17
C ASP A 96 -0.61 13.41 -14.64
N LEU A 97 0.49 13.17 -15.37
CA LEU A 97 0.93 11.83 -15.77
C LEU A 97 1.24 10.96 -14.56
N LEU A 98 1.87 11.54 -13.53
CA LEU A 98 2.16 10.82 -12.31
C LEU A 98 0.86 10.46 -11.56
N TRP A 99 -0.07 11.41 -11.46
CA TRP A 99 -1.35 11.19 -10.79
C TRP A 99 -2.17 10.10 -11.47
N SER A 100 -2.28 10.11 -12.80
CA SER A 100 -3.01 9.07 -13.54
C SER A 100 -2.42 7.69 -13.25
N ALA A 101 -1.10 7.57 -13.32
CA ALA A 101 -0.38 6.34 -13.03
C ALA A 101 -0.59 5.86 -11.58
N PHE A 102 -0.72 6.76 -10.60
CA PHE A 102 -1.08 6.38 -9.23
C PHE A 102 -2.53 5.90 -9.14
N THR A 103 -3.48 6.62 -9.73
CA THR A 103 -4.91 6.29 -9.66
C THR A 103 -5.23 4.91 -10.25
N GLU A 104 -4.57 4.54 -11.34
CA GLU A 104 -4.69 3.20 -11.95
C GLU A 104 -4.27 2.06 -11.01
N ARG A 105 -3.35 2.33 -10.08
CA ARG A 105 -2.83 1.34 -9.11
C ARG A 105 -3.68 1.25 -7.84
N LEU A 106 -4.52 2.25 -7.53
CA LEU A 106 -5.30 2.26 -6.29
C LEU A 106 -6.25 1.05 -6.15
N PRO A 107 -6.97 0.59 -7.20
CA PRO A 107 -7.77 -0.63 -7.10
C PRO A 107 -6.95 -1.87 -6.72
N LEU A 108 -5.72 -1.98 -7.24
CA LEU A 108 -4.82 -3.08 -6.91
C LEU A 108 -4.40 -3.04 -5.43
N VAL A 109 -4.13 -1.85 -4.86
CA VAL A 109 -3.84 -1.70 -3.42
C VAL A 109 -5.03 -2.17 -2.59
N PHE A 110 -6.23 -1.68 -2.91
CA PHE A 110 -7.45 -2.02 -2.19
C PHE A 110 -7.72 -3.54 -2.21
N VAL A 111 -7.77 -4.13 -3.41
CA VAL A 111 -8.02 -5.56 -3.59
C VAL A 111 -6.87 -6.40 -3.02
N GLY A 112 -5.62 -5.94 -3.16
CA GLY A 112 -4.44 -6.60 -2.63
C GLY A 112 -4.50 -6.76 -1.11
N VAL A 113 -4.97 -5.75 -0.37
CA VAL A 113 -5.19 -5.87 1.08
C VAL A 113 -6.26 -6.91 1.40
N LEU A 114 -7.38 -6.92 0.67
CA LEU A 114 -8.48 -7.87 0.88
C LEU A 114 -8.07 -9.31 0.58
N LEU A 115 -7.28 -9.54 -0.49
CA LEU A 115 -6.80 -10.86 -0.88
C LEU A 115 -5.59 -11.31 -0.04
N GLY A 116 -4.77 -10.37 0.43
CA GLY A 116 -3.64 -10.66 1.32
C GLY A 116 -4.11 -11.17 2.69
N TRP A 117 -5.26 -10.71 3.18
CA TRP A 117 -5.82 -11.12 4.46
C TRP A 117 -5.99 -12.65 4.63
N PRO A 118 -6.69 -13.39 3.74
CA PRO A 118 -6.79 -14.84 3.85
C PRO A 118 -5.45 -15.56 3.64
N LEU A 119 -4.51 -15.01 2.86
CA LEU A 119 -3.18 -15.58 2.69
C LEU A 119 -2.35 -15.48 3.98
N VAL A 120 -2.41 -14.34 4.66
CA VAL A 120 -1.80 -14.15 5.97
C VAL A 120 -2.44 -15.06 7.02
N ALA A 121 -3.77 -15.18 7.01
CA ALA A 121 -4.49 -16.11 7.88
C ALA A 121 -4.08 -17.57 7.65
N LEU A 122 -3.89 -17.96 6.40
CA LEU A 122 -3.38 -19.29 6.03
C LEU A 122 -1.97 -19.51 6.61
N GLY A 123 -1.06 -18.54 6.45
CA GLY A 123 0.28 -18.59 7.03
C GLY A 123 0.25 -18.73 8.56
N LEU A 124 -0.56 -17.92 9.23
CA LEU A 124 -0.77 -18.01 10.68
C LEU A 124 -1.36 -19.35 11.10
N HIS A 125 -2.31 -19.89 10.33
CA HIS A 125 -2.96 -21.15 10.64
C HIS A 125 -1.98 -22.31 10.56
N VAL A 126 -1.20 -22.38 9.47
CA VAL A 126 -0.15 -23.38 9.28
C VAL A 126 0.92 -23.25 10.35
N ALA A 127 1.45 -22.05 10.59
CA ALA A 127 2.46 -21.82 11.62
C ALA A 127 1.95 -22.20 13.03
N SER A 128 0.70 -21.87 13.35
CA SER A 128 0.09 -22.25 14.63
C SER A 128 -0.10 -23.77 14.77
N ALA A 129 -0.44 -24.47 13.68
CA ALA A 129 -0.61 -25.92 13.67
C ALA A 129 0.71 -26.65 13.93
N LEU A 130 1.82 -26.15 13.38
CA LEU A 130 3.17 -26.65 13.65
C LEU A 130 3.57 -26.51 15.13
N MET A 131 2.96 -25.55 15.85
CA MET A 131 3.15 -25.34 17.28
C MET A 131 2.11 -26.07 18.15
N GLY A 132 1.31 -26.97 17.57
CA GLY A 132 0.30 -27.76 18.29
C GLY A 132 -1.06 -27.07 18.47
N GLY A 133 -1.32 -26.00 17.72
CA GLY A 133 -2.55 -25.22 17.82
C GLY A 133 -3.80 -25.98 17.37
N ARG A 134 -4.90 -25.81 18.09
CA ARG A 134 -6.21 -26.45 17.85
C ARG A 134 -7.29 -25.39 17.57
N GLY A 135 -8.44 -25.77 17.01
CA GLY A 135 -9.54 -24.84 16.70
C GLY A 135 -9.73 -24.56 15.21
N SER A 136 -10.56 -23.56 14.88
CA SER A 136 -11.03 -23.34 13.51
C SER A 136 -10.11 -22.42 12.69
N PHE A 137 -10.14 -22.57 11.37
CA PHE A 137 -9.52 -21.60 10.46
C PHE A 137 -10.19 -20.24 10.53
N LEU A 138 -11.51 -20.18 10.73
CA LEU A 138 -12.27 -18.93 10.79
C LEU A 138 -11.84 -18.05 11.98
N ASP A 139 -11.53 -18.65 13.13
CA ASP A 139 -10.96 -17.91 14.26
C ASP A 139 -9.57 -17.35 13.91
N THR A 140 -8.76 -18.10 13.16
CA THR A 140 -7.44 -17.62 12.70
C THR A 140 -7.58 -16.48 11.70
N LEU A 141 -8.54 -16.58 10.79
CA LEU A 141 -8.87 -15.54 9.82
C LEU A 141 -9.32 -14.26 10.54
N ALA A 142 -10.15 -14.39 11.59
CA ALA A 142 -10.53 -13.25 12.41
C ALA A 142 -9.32 -12.62 13.14
N VAL A 143 -8.44 -13.43 13.75
CA VAL A 143 -7.19 -12.95 14.37
C VAL A 143 -6.31 -12.21 13.36
N ALA A 144 -6.15 -12.77 12.15
CA ALA A 144 -5.37 -12.16 11.09
C ALA A 144 -5.88 -10.74 10.79
N GLY A 145 -7.20 -10.57 10.66
CA GLY A 145 -7.83 -9.29 10.36
C GLY A 145 -7.62 -8.24 11.45
N TRP A 146 -7.75 -8.61 12.73
CA TRP A 146 -7.45 -7.69 13.84
C TRP A 146 -5.98 -7.27 13.88
N GLY A 147 -5.06 -8.18 13.55
CA GLY A 147 -3.64 -7.84 13.48
C GLY A 147 -3.23 -7.07 12.23
N MET A 148 -4.15 -6.72 11.32
CA MET A 148 -3.87 -5.75 10.25
C MET A 148 -4.05 -4.29 10.70
N LEU A 149 -4.58 -4.03 11.90
CA LEU A 149 -4.71 -2.64 12.40
C LEU A 149 -3.36 -1.90 12.53
N PRO A 150 -2.27 -2.52 13.04
CA PRO A 150 -0.97 -1.86 13.10
C PRO A 150 -0.46 -1.39 11.73
N SER A 151 -0.74 -2.11 10.64
CA SER A 151 -0.28 -1.70 9.31
C SER A 151 -0.99 -0.46 8.80
N ALA A 152 -2.28 -0.26 9.12
CA ALA A 152 -2.98 0.99 8.82
C ALA A 152 -2.38 2.17 9.59
N VAL A 153 -2.06 1.98 10.87
CA VAL A 153 -1.38 3.01 11.68
C VAL A 153 -0.01 3.33 11.10
N GLN A 154 0.75 2.30 10.73
CA GLN A 154 2.06 2.44 10.11
C GLN A 154 1.98 3.24 8.79
N ALA A 155 1.01 2.95 7.93
CA ALA A 155 0.81 3.66 6.67
C ALA A 155 0.58 5.17 6.91
N VAL A 156 -0.29 5.52 7.86
CA VAL A 156 -0.60 6.91 8.21
C VAL A 156 0.65 7.62 8.77
N VAL A 157 1.38 6.99 9.67
CA VAL A 157 2.62 7.55 10.24
C VAL A 157 3.68 7.72 9.15
N GLY A 158 3.84 6.73 8.27
CA GLY A 158 4.78 6.78 7.15
C GLY A 158 4.47 7.93 6.19
N PHE A 159 3.19 8.14 5.89
CA PHE A 159 2.75 9.30 5.11
C PHE A 159 3.08 10.63 5.82
N GLY A 160 2.90 10.71 7.14
CA GLY A 160 3.28 11.88 7.92
C GLY A 160 4.77 12.21 7.83
N PHE A 161 5.64 11.20 7.96
CA PHE A 161 7.09 11.38 7.80
C PHE A 161 7.47 11.82 6.40
N MET A 162 6.84 11.22 5.39
CA MET A 162 7.06 11.56 3.99
C MET A 162 6.63 12.99 3.68
N TYR A 163 5.44 13.40 4.14
CA TYR A 163 4.93 14.76 3.97
C TYR A 163 5.85 15.80 4.62
N ALA A 164 6.34 15.51 5.83
CA ALA A 164 7.31 16.36 6.53
C ALA A 164 8.65 16.44 5.80
N ALA A 165 9.13 15.33 5.23
CA ALA A 165 10.37 15.31 4.46
C ALA A 165 10.28 16.13 3.16
N LEU A 166 9.12 16.08 2.47
CA LEU A 166 8.87 16.85 1.25
C LEU A 166 8.74 18.35 1.49
N GLY A 167 8.29 18.79 2.67
CA GLY A 167 8.13 20.21 3.00
C GLY A 167 9.42 21.03 2.94
N GLY A 168 10.59 20.38 2.97
CA GLY A 168 11.91 21.03 2.93
C GLY A 168 12.60 21.02 1.57
N ILE A 169 11.97 20.51 0.50
CA ILE A 169 12.63 20.34 -0.81
C ILE A 169 11.89 21.15 -1.88
N ASP A 170 12.67 21.92 -2.63
CA ASP A 170 12.22 22.54 -3.86
C ASP A 170 12.52 21.62 -5.04
N LEU A 171 11.50 20.85 -5.46
CA LEU A 171 11.59 19.96 -6.61
C LEU A 171 11.54 20.71 -7.95
N ALA A 172 11.38 22.04 -7.93
CA ALA A 172 11.43 22.90 -9.11
C ALA A 172 12.81 23.54 -9.34
N ALA A 173 13.83 23.16 -8.54
CA ALA A 173 15.16 23.75 -8.59
C ALA A 173 15.84 23.60 -9.97
N SER A 174 16.48 24.68 -10.42
CA SER A 174 17.08 24.82 -11.75
C SER A 174 18.47 24.16 -11.90
N ASP A 175 19.05 23.63 -10.81
CA ASP A 175 20.37 23.01 -10.79
C ASP A 175 20.26 21.48 -10.63
N PRO A 176 20.54 20.72 -11.70
CA PRO A 176 20.42 19.26 -11.71
C PRO A 176 21.35 18.54 -10.72
N GLU A 177 22.54 19.09 -10.46
CA GLU A 177 23.55 18.45 -9.60
C GLU A 177 23.15 18.58 -8.13
N MET A 178 22.70 19.77 -7.74
CA MET A 178 22.15 20.02 -6.41
C MET A 178 20.90 19.18 -6.16
N LEU A 179 19.98 19.09 -7.13
CA LEU A 179 18.79 18.24 -7.05
C LEU A 179 19.14 16.76 -6.88
N ALA A 180 20.10 16.24 -7.66
CA ALA A 180 20.52 14.84 -7.57
C ALA A 180 21.12 14.49 -6.19
N SER A 181 21.91 15.40 -5.61
CA SER A 181 22.47 15.21 -4.26
C SER A 181 21.39 15.21 -3.17
N GLN A 182 20.42 16.13 -3.27
CA GLN A 182 19.29 16.23 -2.34
C GLN A 182 18.40 14.98 -2.42
N ILE A 183 18.05 14.54 -3.62
CA ILE A 183 17.27 13.31 -3.84
C ILE A 183 17.99 12.10 -3.25
N ARG A 184 19.31 11.97 -3.44
CA ARG A 184 20.09 10.85 -2.89
C ARG A 184 20.08 10.85 -1.36
N SER A 185 20.28 12.02 -0.75
CA SER A 185 20.24 12.17 0.72
C SER A 185 18.85 11.87 1.30
N LEU A 186 17.78 12.36 0.64
CA LEU A 186 16.41 12.06 1.03
C LEU A 186 16.11 10.58 0.87
N SER A 187 16.52 9.96 -0.24
CA SER A 187 16.32 8.53 -0.49
C SER A 187 16.97 7.67 0.60
N GLN A 188 18.21 7.98 0.98
CA GLN A 188 18.90 7.27 2.06
C GLN A 188 18.19 7.43 3.41
N ARG A 189 17.77 8.66 3.76
CA ARG A 189 17.04 8.93 5.00
C ARG A 189 15.68 8.23 5.03
N VAL A 190 14.88 8.41 3.97
CA VAL A 190 13.56 7.78 3.82
C VAL A 190 13.68 6.26 3.89
N ARG A 191 14.71 5.66 3.27
CA ARG A 191 14.94 4.21 3.34
C ARG A 191 15.20 3.76 4.77
N GLY A 192 16.07 4.45 5.51
CA GLY A 192 16.36 4.13 6.91
C GLY A 192 15.13 4.24 7.81
N ASP A 193 14.41 5.37 7.71
CA ASP A 193 13.19 5.64 8.49
C ASP A 193 12.08 4.62 8.15
N THR A 194 11.95 4.25 6.87
CA THR A 194 10.97 3.24 6.41
C THR A 194 11.28 1.86 6.97
N VAL A 195 12.54 1.42 6.98
CA VAL A 195 12.91 0.11 7.56
C VAL A 195 12.62 0.07 9.06
N ALA A 196 12.98 1.12 9.80
CA ALA A 196 12.71 1.21 11.23
C ALA A 196 11.21 1.19 11.53
N LEU A 197 10.42 1.95 10.76
CA LEU A 197 8.96 1.99 10.90
C LEU A 197 8.32 0.64 10.55
N SER A 198 8.78 -0.03 9.49
CA SER A 198 8.32 -1.36 9.09
C SER A 198 8.65 -2.43 10.12
N LEU A 199 9.83 -2.37 10.74
CA LEU A 199 10.19 -3.29 11.82
C LEU A 199 9.31 -3.07 13.05
N ALA A 200 9.09 -1.81 13.45
CA ALA A 200 8.22 -1.48 14.57
C ALA A 200 6.77 -1.93 14.31
N GLY A 201 6.25 -1.71 13.11
CA GLY A 201 4.93 -2.18 12.69
C GLY A 201 4.83 -3.70 12.72
N ALA A 202 5.84 -4.41 12.22
CA ALA A 202 5.88 -5.87 12.26
C ALA A 202 5.95 -6.44 13.69
N CYS A 203 6.72 -5.82 14.58
CA CYS A 203 6.73 -6.19 16.00
C CYS A 203 5.35 -6.01 16.63
N TRP A 204 4.68 -4.90 16.33
CA TRP A 204 3.33 -4.63 16.86
C TRP A 204 2.30 -5.61 16.30
N GLN A 205 2.33 -5.88 15.00
CA GLN A 205 1.49 -6.86 14.34
C GLN A 205 1.73 -8.28 14.88
N GLY A 206 2.99 -8.67 15.06
CA GLY A 206 3.38 -9.93 15.69
C GLY A 206 2.87 -10.04 17.13
N TYR A 207 2.89 -8.96 17.90
CA TYR A 207 2.32 -8.90 19.26
C TYR A 207 0.80 -9.17 19.24
N VAL A 208 0.04 -8.52 18.35
CA VAL A 208 -1.41 -8.76 18.21
C VAL A 208 -1.70 -10.20 17.81
N TRP A 209 -1.00 -10.72 16.79
CA TRP A 209 -1.18 -12.11 16.35
C TRP A 209 -0.77 -13.14 17.39
N THR A 210 0.29 -12.89 18.15
CA THR A 210 0.73 -13.78 19.24
C THR A 210 -0.41 -14.01 20.24
N PHE A 211 -1.01 -12.94 20.76
CA PHE A 211 -2.07 -13.07 21.75
C PHE A 211 -3.40 -13.51 21.13
N GLY A 212 -3.67 -13.16 19.87
CA GLY A 212 -4.80 -13.69 19.12
C GLY A 212 -4.71 -15.21 18.96
N LEU A 213 -3.57 -15.73 18.48
CA LEU A 213 -3.34 -17.16 18.31
C LEU A 213 -3.30 -17.90 19.64
N LYS A 214 -2.70 -17.34 20.68
CA LYS A 214 -2.73 -17.91 22.05
C LYS A 214 -4.16 -18.29 22.45
N ARG A 215 -5.12 -17.38 22.26
CA ARG A 215 -6.51 -17.56 22.68
C ARG A 215 -7.36 -18.31 21.66
N ALA A 216 -7.23 -17.99 20.38
CA ALA A 216 -8.01 -18.60 19.30
C ALA A 216 -7.54 -20.02 18.93
N ARG A 217 -6.27 -20.33 19.18
CA ARG A 217 -5.64 -21.60 18.80
C ARG A 217 -5.21 -22.47 19.98
N ASP A 218 -5.55 -22.08 21.21
CA ASP A 218 -5.19 -22.79 22.45
C ASP A 218 -3.69 -23.10 22.54
N LEU A 219 -2.86 -22.09 22.22
CA LEU A 219 -1.41 -22.19 22.24
C LEU A 219 -0.83 -21.64 23.55
N SER A 220 0.32 -22.17 23.96
CA SER A 220 1.16 -21.50 24.94
C SER A 220 1.64 -20.16 24.40
N THR A 221 1.91 -19.19 25.27
CA THR A 221 2.41 -17.86 24.85
C THR A 221 3.67 -17.97 23.98
N GLY A 222 4.59 -18.89 24.32
CA GLY A 222 5.81 -19.13 23.54
C GLY A 222 5.52 -19.70 22.16
N GLY A 223 4.65 -20.71 22.05
CA GLY A 223 4.26 -21.28 20.76
C GLY A 223 3.54 -20.26 19.87
N ALA A 224 2.65 -19.46 20.46
CA ALA A 224 1.96 -18.40 19.76
C ALA A 224 2.89 -17.27 19.32
N ALA A 225 3.92 -16.95 20.11
CA ALA A 225 4.92 -15.94 19.76
C ALA A 225 5.78 -16.36 18.58
N VAL A 226 6.19 -17.63 18.53
CA VAL A 226 6.91 -18.19 17.38
C VAL A 226 6.04 -18.16 16.13
N ALA A 227 4.79 -18.60 16.23
CA ALA A 227 3.89 -18.63 15.08
C ALA A 227 3.52 -17.22 14.58
N GLY A 228 3.00 -16.36 15.47
CA GLY A 228 2.57 -15.01 15.12
C GLY A 228 3.72 -14.08 14.79
N GLY A 229 4.76 -14.06 15.64
CA GLY A 229 5.97 -13.26 15.40
C GLY A 229 6.74 -13.72 14.16
N GLY A 230 6.84 -15.04 13.92
CA GLY A 230 7.50 -15.58 12.74
C GLY A 230 6.83 -15.15 11.43
N VAL A 231 5.49 -15.24 11.35
CA VAL A 231 4.75 -14.76 10.17
C VAL A 231 4.90 -13.24 10.00
N ALA A 232 4.87 -12.46 11.10
CA ALA A 232 5.09 -11.02 11.03
C ALA A 232 6.49 -10.66 10.53
N PHE A 233 7.50 -11.40 10.98
CA PHE A 233 8.88 -11.24 10.55
C PHE A 233 9.08 -11.60 9.07
N VAL A 234 8.48 -12.70 8.60
CA VAL A 234 8.47 -13.04 7.16
C VAL A 234 7.80 -11.92 6.35
N GLY A 235 6.67 -11.41 6.81
CA GLY A 235 5.99 -10.27 6.17
C GLY A 235 6.85 -9.00 6.12
N PHE A 236 7.61 -8.72 7.19
CA PHE A 236 8.59 -7.63 7.22
C PHE A 236 9.71 -7.83 6.19
N LEU A 237 10.29 -9.03 6.11
CA LEU A 237 11.34 -9.31 5.12
C LEU A 237 10.82 -9.11 3.70
N LEU A 238 9.60 -9.58 3.40
CA LEU A 238 8.99 -9.40 2.08
C LEU A 238 8.69 -7.93 1.72
N SER A 239 8.58 -7.04 2.70
CA SER A 239 8.34 -5.61 2.46
C SER A 239 9.60 -4.74 2.49
N ALA A 240 10.73 -5.28 2.95
CA ALA A 240 11.99 -4.57 3.10
C ALA A 240 12.93 -4.66 1.88
N PHE A 241 12.60 -5.49 0.87
CA PHE A 241 13.34 -5.70 -0.38
C PHE A 241 12.45 -5.34 -1.59
#